data_AF-A0A7I6N5A8-F1
#
_entry.id   AF-A0A7I6N5A8-F1
#
_cell.length_a   1.000
_cell.length_b   1.000
_cell.length_c   1.000
_cell.angle_alpha   90.00
_cell.angle_beta   90.00
_cell.angle_gamma   90.00
#
_symmetry.space_group_name_H-M   'P 1'
#
loop_
_entity.id
_entity.type
_entity.pdbx_description
1 polymer ?
#
loop_
_entity_poly.entity_id
_entity_poly.type
_entity_poly.pdbx_seq_one_letter_code
_entity_poly.pdbx_strand_id
1 'polypeptide(L)'
;MNVEKRQRIERRIAREAIKGLLAEGYKISVFDGEETVLTKSVDPAAIEKAMFSTDEDQFHVERDGGEKPETGWVLFVYGNDGWDVIADNTVNLEPALKGATELADKIAEEEA
;
A
#
# COMPACT_ATOMS: atom_id res chain seq x y z
N MET A 1 -12.83 -4.22 -16.72
CA MET A 1 -11.54 -3.61 -17.16
C MET A 1 -10.62 -4.69 -17.76
N ASN A 2 -9.68 -4.36 -18.67
CA ASN A 2 -8.68 -5.34 -19.16
C ASN A 2 -7.49 -5.47 -18.16
N VAL A 3 -6.73 -6.56 -18.24
CA VAL A 3 -5.66 -6.89 -17.27
C VAL A 3 -4.60 -5.80 -17.18
N GLU A 4 -4.14 -5.27 -18.31
CA GLU A 4 -3.10 -4.25 -18.33
C GLU A 4 -3.56 -2.95 -17.65
N LYS A 5 -4.78 -2.50 -17.93
CA LYS A 5 -5.37 -1.32 -17.30
C LYS A 5 -5.56 -1.55 -15.80
N ARG A 6 -6.03 -2.75 -15.39
CA ARG A 6 -6.18 -3.13 -13.97
C ARG A 6 -4.85 -3.01 -13.23
N GLN A 7 -3.81 -3.68 -13.73
CA GLN A 7 -2.48 -3.64 -13.12
C GLN A 7 -1.88 -2.23 -13.06
N ARG A 8 -2.17 -1.37 -14.04
CA ARG A 8 -1.75 0.04 -14.02
C ARG A 8 -2.46 0.82 -12.91
N ILE A 9 -3.74 0.58 -12.68
CA ILE A 9 -4.50 1.20 -11.59
C ILE A 9 -4.01 0.69 -10.25
N GLU A 10 -3.85 -0.62 -10.10
CA GLU A 10 -3.40 -1.24 -8.85
C GLU A 10 -2.05 -0.65 -8.40
N ARG A 11 -1.09 -0.56 -9.32
CA ARG A 11 0.23 0.05 -9.07
C ARG A 11 0.15 1.54 -8.74
N ARG A 12 -0.80 2.28 -9.32
CA ARG A 12 -0.96 3.72 -9.01
C ARG A 12 -1.44 3.94 -7.58
N ILE A 13 -2.37 3.13 -7.10
CA ILE A 13 -2.89 3.20 -5.73
C ILE A 13 -1.81 2.78 -4.74
N ALA A 14 -1.11 1.66 -5.01
CA ALA A 14 0.03 1.23 -4.19
C ALA A 14 1.12 2.30 -4.06
N ARG A 15 1.48 2.97 -5.16
CA ARG A 15 2.45 4.09 -5.13
C ARG A 15 1.99 5.26 -4.28
N GLU A 16 0.70 5.61 -4.33
CA GLU A 16 0.18 6.70 -3.52
C GLU A 16 0.17 6.34 -2.02
N ALA A 17 -0.09 5.08 -1.68
CA ALA A 17 0.02 4.57 -0.31
C ALA A 17 1.48 4.62 0.19
N ILE A 18 2.45 4.15 -0.63
CA ILE A 18 3.88 4.25 -0.33
C ILE A 18 4.27 5.70 -0.05
N LYS A 19 3.88 6.62 -0.94
CA LYS A 19 4.19 8.04 -0.82
C LYS A 19 3.64 8.63 0.48
N GLY A 20 2.38 8.35 0.82
CA GLY A 20 1.75 8.87 2.02
C GLY A 20 2.40 8.35 3.31
N LEU A 21 2.66 7.04 3.38
CA LEU A 21 3.35 6.43 4.52
C LEU A 21 4.77 6.98 4.72
N LEU A 22 5.56 7.08 3.63
CA LEU A 22 6.92 7.63 3.69
C LEU A 22 6.94 9.12 4.09
N ALA A 23 5.96 9.91 3.64
CA ALA A 23 5.84 11.33 4.00
C ALA A 23 5.59 11.53 5.51
N GLU A 24 4.92 10.56 6.15
CA GLU A 24 4.66 10.51 7.58
C GLU A 24 5.83 9.88 8.38
N GLY A 25 6.95 9.56 7.73
CA GLY A 25 8.16 9.05 8.38
C GLY A 25 8.15 7.55 8.67
N TYR A 26 7.18 6.80 8.15
CA TYR A 26 7.17 5.35 8.28
C TYR A 26 8.27 4.69 7.44
N LYS A 27 8.87 3.65 8.00
CA LYS A 27 9.64 2.63 7.27
C LYS A 27 8.70 1.49 6.92
N ILE A 28 8.84 0.94 5.73
CA ILE A 28 7.91 -0.06 5.19
C ILE A 28 8.64 -1.39 5.00
N SER A 29 8.09 -2.45 5.59
CA SER A 29 8.43 -3.84 5.27
C SER A 29 7.31 -4.43 4.41
N VAL A 30 7.67 -5.24 3.43
CA VAL A 30 6.72 -5.91 2.52
C VAL A 30 6.71 -7.39 2.84
N PHE A 31 5.54 -7.91 3.19
CA PHE A 31 5.25 -9.33 3.36
C PHE A 31 4.34 -9.77 2.23
N ASP A 32 4.76 -10.75 1.43
CA ASP A 32 4.09 -11.12 0.16
C ASP A 32 3.02 -12.22 0.30
N GLY A 33 2.52 -12.44 1.52
CA GLY A 33 1.63 -13.54 1.85
C GLY A 33 2.35 -14.79 2.36
N GLU A 34 3.65 -14.93 2.08
CA GLU A 34 4.47 -16.06 2.53
C GLU A 34 5.62 -15.62 3.43
N GLU A 35 6.39 -14.61 3.02
CA GLU A 35 7.56 -14.14 3.75
C GLU A 35 7.77 -12.61 3.65
N THR A 36 8.57 -12.05 4.56
CA THR A 36 8.99 -10.65 4.46
C THR A 36 10.12 -10.51 3.44
N VAL A 37 9.76 -10.12 2.21
CA VAL A 37 10.69 -9.97 1.08
C VAL A 37 11.48 -8.65 1.09
N LEU A 38 11.02 -7.65 1.85
CA LEU A 38 11.71 -6.38 2.05
C LEU A 38 11.49 -5.88 3.48
N THR A 39 12.55 -5.41 4.15
CA THR A 39 12.49 -5.02 5.56
C THR A 39 12.82 -3.56 5.76
N LYS A 40 11.91 -2.81 6.39
CA LYS A 40 12.10 -1.43 6.92
C LYS A 40 12.72 -0.46 5.90
N SER A 41 12.30 -0.56 4.65
CA SER A 41 12.77 0.30 3.57
C SER A 41 12.15 1.69 3.63
N VAL A 42 12.89 2.68 3.13
CA VAL A 42 12.41 4.04 2.82
C VAL A 42 12.59 4.39 1.34
N ASP A 43 13.05 3.43 0.53
CA ASP A 43 13.19 3.59 -0.91
C ASP A 43 11.89 3.20 -1.61
N PRO A 44 11.12 4.15 -2.16
CA PRO A 44 9.84 3.87 -2.79
C PRO A 44 9.95 2.91 -3.98
N ALA A 45 11.06 2.97 -4.75
CA ALA A 45 11.24 2.11 -5.90
C ALA A 45 11.53 0.66 -5.48
N ALA A 46 12.30 0.46 -4.40
CA ALA A 46 12.53 -0.86 -3.84
C ALA A 46 11.23 -1.47 -3.25
N ILE A 47 10.42 -0.64 -2.58
CA ILE A 47 9.14 -1.07 -2.01
C ILE A 47 8.17 -1.49 -3.12
N GLU A 48 7.97 -0.66 -4.15
CA GLU A 48 7.08 -1.01 -5.26
C GLU A 48 7.55 -2.27 -6.00
N LYS A 49 8.88 -2.44 -6.17
CA LYS A 49 9.45 -3.62 -6.82
C LYS A 49 9.22 -4.90 -6.01
N ALA A 50 9.14 -4.80 -4.69
CA ALA A 50 8.91 -5.94 -3.80
C ALA A 50 7.44 -6.38 -3.77
N MET A 51 6.52 -5.52 -4.21
CA MET A 51 5.09 -5.85 -4.31
C MET A 51 4.76 -6.60 -5.60
N PHE A 52 3.55 -7.17 -5.64
CA PHE A 52 2.97 -7.84 -6.81
C PHE A 52 3.74 -9.10 -7.23
N SER A 53 4.45 -9.76 -6.31
CA SER A 53 5.01 -11.11 -6.52
C SER A 53 3.95 -12.20 -6.38
N THR A 54 2.90 -11.94 -5.62
CA THR A 54 1.74 -12.80 -5.37
C THR A 54 0.43 -12.02 -5.59
N ASP A 55 -0.72 -12.61 -5.24
CA ASP A 55 -2.04 -12.00 -5.37
C ASP A 55 -2.40 -11.05 -4.20
N GLU A 56 -1.60 -11.01 -3.14
CA GLU A 56 -1.75 -10.08 -2.01
C GLU A 56 -0.41 -9.68 -1.40
N ASP A 57 -0.33 -8.47 -0.86
CA ASP A 57 0.82 -8.03 -0.06
C ASP A 57 0.34 -7.41 1.25
N GLN A 58 1.20 -7.41 2.27
CA GLN A 58 1.03 -6.60 3.45
C GLN A 58 2.22 -5.65 3.61
N PHE A 59 1.92 -4.39 3.87
CA PHE A 59 2.90 -3.49 4.48
C PHE A 59 2.84 -3.64 5.98
N HIS A 60 4.00 -3.86 6.60
CA HIS A 60 4.19 -3.68 8.04
C HIS A 60 5.06 -2.45 8.25
N VAL A 61 4.53 -1.46 8.95
CA VAL A 61 5.15 -0.13 9.05
C VAL A 61 5.55 0.21 10.47
N GLU A 62 6.64 0.96 10.60
CA GLU A 62 7.08 1.53 11.88
C GLU A 62 7.64 2.94 11.69
N ARG A 63 7.40 3.84 12.65
CA ARG A 63 8.08 5.13 12.77
C ARG A 63 8.44 5.42 14.23
N ASP A 64 9.29 6.41 14.44
CA ASP A 64 9.57 6.90 15.78
C ASP A 64 8.32 7.59 16.36
N GLY A 65 7.90 7.16 17.56
CA GLY A 65 6.74 7.68 18.28
C GLY A 65 7.12 8.20 19.69
N GLY A 66 8.41 8.42 19.95
CA GLY A 66 8.91 8.82 21.26
C GLY A 66 9.16 7.62 22.17
N GLU A 67 8.36 7.43 23.22
CA GLU A 67 8.60 6.34 24.20
C GLU A 67 8.45 4.94 23.58
N LYS A 68 7.62 4.81 22.54
CA LYS A 68 7.44 3.57 21.77
C LYS A 68 7.32 3.89 20.29
N PRO A 69 7.82 3.03 19.39
CA PRO A 69 7.55 3.16 17.96
C PRO A 69 6.04 3.11 17.69
N GLU A 70 5.58 3.95 16.78
CA GLU A 70 4.25 3.78 16.18
C GLU A 70 4.35 2.72 15.10
N THR A 71 3.40 1.78 15.09
CA THR A 71 3.37 0.66 14.16
C THR A 71 1.99 0.47 13.56
N GLY A 72 1.90 -0.22 12.43
CA GLY A 72 0.63 -0.63 11.83
C GLY A 72 0.85 -1.55 10.64
N TRP A 73 -0.24 -1.95 10.01
CA TRP A 73 -0.21 -2.73 8.78
C TRP A 73 -1.27 -2.27 7.77
N VAL A 74 -1.03 -2.59 6.49
CA VAL A 74 -1.93 -2.35 5.36
C VAL A 74 -1.99 -3.62 4.53
N LEU A 75 -3.18 -4.12 4.20
CA LEU A 75 -3.39 -5.27 3.32
C LEU A 75 -3.76 -4.79 1.92
N PHE A 76 -3.03 -5.31 0.93
CA PHE A 76 -3.25 -5.09 -0.48
C PHE A 76 -3.73 -6.39 -1.12
N VAL A 77 -4.85 -6.38 -1.83
CA VAL A 77 -5.35 -7.52 -2.60
C VAL A 77 -5.42 -7.13 -4.07
N TYR A 78 -4.84 -7.94 -4.94
CA TYR A 78 -4.81 -7.71 -6.38
C TYR A 78 -5.76 -8.65 -7.09
N GLY A 79 -6.13 -8.31 -8.32
CA GLY A 79 -6.89 -9.24 -9.15
C GLY A 79 -8.38 -8.93 -9.28
N ASN A 80 -8.91 -8.06 -8.44
CA ASN A 80 -10.33 -7.70 -8.40
C ASN A 80 -10.68 -6.63 -9.46
N ASP A 81 -11.39 -5.58 -9.06
CA ASP A 81 -11.82 -4.48 -9.91
C ASP A 81 -10.67 -3.50 -10.20
N GLY A 82 -9.62 -3.54 -9.39
CA GLY A 82 -8.34 -2.87 -9.61
C GLY A 82 -8.20 -1.57 -8.84
N TRP A 83 -9.31 -0.94 -8.43
CA TRP A 83 -9.30 0.21 -7.53
C TRP A 83 -9.47 -0.17 -6.05
N ASP A 84 -9.97 -1.36 -5.77
CA ASP A 84 -10.23 -1.93 -4.45
C ASP A 84 -8.99 -2.59 -3.82
N VAL A 85 -7.81 -2.02 -4.06
CA VAL A 85 -6.54 -2.66 -3.71
C VAL A 85 -6.28 -2.66 -2.22
N ILE A 86 -6.49 -1.53 -1.54
CA ILE A 86 -6.32 -1.45 -0.08
C ILE A 86 -7.56 -2.09 0.54
N ALA A 87 -7.43 -3.35 0.95
CA ALA A 87 -8.54 -4.14 1.46
C ALA A 87 -8.83 -3.86 2.94
N ASP A 88 -7.78 -3.65 3.73
CA ASP A 88 -7.88 -3.31 5.15
C ASP A 88 -6.59 -2.62 5.64
N ASN A 89 -6.65 -1.90 6.75
CA ASN A 89 -5.49 -1.29 7.37
C ASN A 89 -5.71 -0.96 8.85
N THR A 90 -4.61 -0.76 9.57
CA THR A 90 -4.68 -0.24 10.94
C THR A 90 -5.10 1.24 10.92
N VAL A 91 -6.16 1.60 11.66
CA VAL A 91 -6.81 2.93 11.65
C VAL A 91 -5.85 4.12 11.82
N ASN A 92 -4.77 3.99 12.59
CA ASN A 92 -3.79 5.08 12.74
C ASN A 92 -3.04 5.43 11.44
N LEU A 93 -3.15 4.59 10.40
CA LEU A 93 -2.57 4.82 9.08
C LEU A 93 -3.52 5.55 8.13
N GLU A 94 -4.82 5.66 8.43
CA GLU A 94 -5.80 6.33 7.56
C GLU A 94 -5.37 7.75 7.14
N PRO A 95 -4.81 8.60 8.02
CA PRO A 95 -4.32 9.91 7.59
C PRO A 95 -3.20 9.82 6.54
N ALA A 96 -2.29 8.86 6.68
CA ALA A 96 -1.20 8.62 5.73
C ALA A 96 -1.71 8.00 4.42
N LEU A 97 -2.76 7.18 4.48
CA LEU A 97 -3.34 6.48 3.34
C LEU A 97 -4.39 7.30 2.59
N LYS A 98 -4.81 8.46 3.12
CA LYS A 98 -5.87 9.30 2.55
C LYS A 98 -5.73 9.52 1.04
N GLY A 99 -4.54 9.84 0.55
CA GLY A 99 -4.31 10.07 -0.88
C GLY A 99 -4.57 8.83 -1.75
N ALA A 100 -4.24 7.63 -1.24
CA ALA A 100 -4.51 6.37 -1.91
C ALA A 100 -6.01 6.03 -1.90
N THR A 101 -6.69 6.26 -0.77
CA THR A 101 -8.14 6.08 -0.64
C THR A 101 -8.90 7.02 -1.59
N GLU A 102 -8.59 8.31 -1.60
CA GLU A 102 -9.23 9.28 -2.50
C GLU A 102 -8.98 8.97 -3.98
N LEU A 103 -7.79 8.45 -4.32
CA LEU A 103 -7.49 7.99 -5.68
C LEU A 103 -8.31 6.74 -6.05
N ALA A 104 -8.45 5.78 -5.14
CA ALA A 104 -9.27 4.59 -5.33
C ALA A 104 -10.74 4.96 -5.56
N ASP A 105 -11.30 5.81 -4.68
CA ASP A 105 -12.69 6.28 -4.76
C ASP A 105 -12.97 6.99 -6.09
N LYS A 106 -12.08 7.91 -6.48
CA LYS A 106 -12.21 8.62 -7.76
C LYS A 106 -12.23 7.67 -8.96
N ILE A 107 -11.36 6.65 -8.95
CA ILE A 107 -11.31 5.68 -10.04
C ILE A 107 -12.56 4.80 -10.05
N ALA A 108 -13.05 4.41 -8.87
CA ALA A 108 -14.30 3.67 -8.74
C ALA A 108 -15.47 4.44 -9.37
N GLU A 109 -15.58 5.75 -9.12
CA GLU A 109 -16.59 6.62 -9.73
C GLU A 109 -16.45 6.74 -11.26
N GLU A 110 -15.21 6.76 -11.79
CA GLU A 110 -14.94 6.88 -13.22
C GLU A 110 -15.18 5.57 -14.00
N GLU A 111 -15.09 4.42 -13.33
CA GLU A 111 -15.16 3.08 -13.95
C GLU A 111 -16.47 2.32 -13.65
N ALA A 112 -17.33 2.85 -12.77
CA ALA A 112 -18.68 2.33 -12.47
C ALA A 112 -19.70 2.57 -13.58
#